data_AF-A0A9E3AVS2-F1
#
_entry.id   AF-A0A9E3AVS2-F1
#
_cell.length_a   1.000
_cell.length_b   1.000
_cell.length_c   1.000
_cell.angle_alpha   90.00
_cell.angle_beta   90.00
_cell.angle_gamma   90.00
#
_symmetry.space_group_name_H-M   'P 1'
#
loop_
_entity.id
_entity.type
_entity.pdbx_description
1 polymer ?
#
loop_
_entity_poly.entity_id
_entity_poly.type
_entity_poly.pdbx_seq_one_letter_code
_entity_poly.pdbx_strand_id
1 'polypeptide(L)'
;MTDELVLYEAEGLIGTITMNRPEKLNALSKELREALVSAFQRADEDATTSVIVLRAEGRSFCAGYDIGSVDPSRDSWRHDALRWHAHLTPQLEFEMMPWYMRKP
;
A
#
# COMPACT_ATOMS: atom_id res chain seq x y z
N MET A 1 4.01 8.32 -18.96
CA MET A 1 3.58 7.87 -17.62
C MET A 1 4.04 6.43 -17.51
N THR A 2 4.78 6.10 -16.46
CA THR A 2 5.25 4.72 -16.20
C THR A 2 4.05 3.85 -15.84
N ASP A 3 4.08 2.56 -16.21
CA ASP A 3 3.06 1.57 -15.83
C ASP A 3 3.21 1.09 -14.37
N GLU A 4 4.10 1.74 -13.59
CA GLU A 4 4.36 1.42 -12.20
C GLU A 4 3.25 1.95 -11.29
N LEU A 5 2.66 1.08 -10.47
CA LEU A 5 1.59 1.41 -9.53
C LEU A 5 2.05 2.28 -8.35
N VAL A 6 3.34 2.21 -8.00
CA VAL A 6 3.95 2.97 -6.91
C VAL A 6 5.33 3.43 -7.35
N LEU A 7 5.62 4.71 -7.15
CA LEU A 7 6.92 5.32 -7.42
C LEU A 7 7.64 5.59 -6.10
N TYR A 8 8.97 5.57 -6.12
CA TYR A 8 9.82 6.01 -5.02
C TYR A 8 10.92 6.94 -5.53
N GLU A 9 11.01 8.13 -4.93
CA GLU A 9 12.04 9.13 -5.19
C GLU A 9 12.69 9.58 -3.89
N ALA A 10 14.00 9.81 -3.90
CA ALA A 10 14.73 10.36 -2.76
C ALA A 10 15.25 11.76 -3.13
N GLU A 11 14.83 12.77 -2.38
CA GLU A 11 15.30 14.15 -2.52
C GLU A 11 15.84 14.67 -1.18
N GLY A 12 17.16 14.79 -1.11
CA GLY A 12 17.83 15.13 0.15
C GLY A 12 17.52 14.07 1.22
N LEU A 13 16.96 14.52 2.35
CA LEU A 13 16.62 13.63 3.47
C LEU A 13 15.19 13.07 3.39
N ILE A 14 14.45 13.31 2.31
CA ILE A 14 13.04 12.91 2.18
C ILE A 14 12.92 11.83 1.12
N GLY A 15 12.39 10.66 1.51
CA GLY A 15 11.97 9.61 0.60
C GLY A 15 10.47 9.72 0.32
N THR A 16 10.07 9.97 -0.92
CA THR A 16 8.66 10.13 -1.30
C THR A 16 8.17 8.88 -2.01
N ILE A 17 7.18 8.22 -1.42
CA ILE A 17 6.42 7.12 -2.02
C ILE A 17 5.15 7.72 -2.64
N THR A 18 4.91 7.43 -3.92
CA THR A 18 3.75 7.97 -4.63
C THR A 18 2.88 6.85 -5.18
N MET A 19 1.63 6.75 -4.72
CA MET A 19 0.62 5.91 -5.38
C MET A 19 0.28 6.48 -6.75
N ASN A 20 0.40 5.67 -7.80
CA ASN A 20 0.29 6.08 -9.20
C ASN A 20 -0.78 5.25 -9.94
N ARG A 21 -2.01 5.29 -9.43
CA ARG A 21 -3.20 4.68 -10.05
C ARG A 21 -4.38 5.66 -10.10
N PRO A 22 -4.18 6.89 -10.64
CA PRO A 22 -5.15 7.98 -10.55
C PRO A 22 -6.48 7.68 -11.26
N GLU A 23 -6.48 6.87 -12.31
CA GLU A 23 -7.65 6.44 -13.07
C GLU A 23 -8.61 5.56 -12.27
N LYS A 24 -8.13 4.99 -11.16
CA LYS A 24 -8.92 4.24 -10.17
C LYS A 24 -8.97 4.93 -8.81
N LEU A 25 -8.66 6.23 -8.76
CA LEU A 25 -8.60 7.02 -7.52
C LEU A 25 -7.72 6.37 -6.45
N ASN A 26 -6.64 5.70 -6.88
CA ASN A 26 -5.70 4.99 -6.03
C ASN A 26 -6.39 3.96 -5.10
N ALA A 27 -7.45 3.31 -5.57
CA ALA A 27 -8.10 2.21 -4.85
C ALA A 27 -7.11 1.04 -4.64
N LEU A 28 -7.04 0.52 -3.41
CA LEU A 28 -6.11 -0.51 -2.96
C LEU A 28 -6.47 -1.87 -3.56
N SER A 29 -5.97 -2.16 -4.76
CA SER A 29 -5.95 -3.52 -5.32
C SER A 29 -4.89 -4.37 -4.60
N LYS A 30 -4.87 -5.69 -4.88
CA LYS A 30 -3.85 -6.58 -4.32
C LYS A 30 -2.45 -6.14 -4.77
N GLU A 31 -2.31 -5.85 -6.05
CA GLU A 31 -1.06 -5.46 -6.70
C GLU A 31 -0.55 -4.12 -6.16
N LEU A 32 -1.45 -3.14 -5.94
CA LEU A 32 -1.07 -1.86 -5.36
C LEU A 32 -0.58 -2.01 -3.92
N ARG A 33 -1.21 -2.87 -3.10
CA ARG A 33 -0.74 -3.16 -1.73
C ARG A 33 0.63 -3.81 -1.73
N GLU A 34 0.86 -4.81 -2.59
CA GLU A 34 2.16 -5.48 -2.73
C GLU A 34 3.28 -4.51 -3.17
N ALA A 35 2.95 -3.61 -4.11
CA ALA A 35 3.86 -2.56 -4.55
C ALA A 35 4.15 -1.55 -3.43
N LEU A 36 3.15 -1.16 -2.63
CA LEU A 36 3.34 -0.28 -1.48
C LEU A 36 4.23 -0.91 -0.41
N VAL A 37 4.03 -2.20 -0.06
CA VAL A 37 4.92 -2.91 0.88
C VAL A 37 6.36 -2.86 0.40
N SER A 38 6.59 -3.14 -0.89
CA SER A 38 7.92 -3.11 -1.48
C SER A 38 8.53 -1.71 -1.45
N ALA A 39 7.74 -0.68 -1.75
CA ALA A 39 8.20 0.71 -1.73
C ALA A 39 8.51 1.20 -0.30
N PHE A 40 7.69 0.85 0.67
CA PHE A 40 7.94 1.19 2.07
C PHE A 40 9.19 0.49 2.62
N GLN A 41 9.40 -0.80 2.32
CA GLN A 41 10.62 -1.51 2.70
C GLN A 41 11.86 -0.84 2.11
N ARG A 42 11.83 -0.54 0.81
CA ARG A 42 12.90 0.19 0.12
C ARG A 42 13.16 1.55 0.79
N ALA A 43 12.11 2.31 1.06
CA ALA A 43 12.22 3.63 1.67
C ALA A 43 12.77 3.54 3.10
N ASP A 44 12.37 2.56 3.90
CA ASP A 44 12.86 2.35 5.26
C ASP A 44 14.35 1.98 5.27
N GLU A 45 14.80 1.17 4.32
CA GLU A 45 16.19 0.72 4.16
C GLU A 45 17.13 1.76 3.56
N ASP A 46 16.60 2.77 2.86
CA ASP A 46 17.40 3.78 2.18
C ASP A 46 18.16 4.69 3.16
N ALA A 47 19.43 4.41 3.44
CA ALA A 47 20.22 5.17 4.40
C ALA A 47 20.43 6.66 4.02
N THR A 48 20.05 7.10 2.82
CA THR A 48 20.16 8.50 2.39
C THR A 48 19.00 9.38 2.88
N THR A 49 17.86 8.79 3.24
CA THR A 49 16.66 9.51 3.70
C THR A 49 16.42 9.34 5.20
N SER A 50 15.83 10.34 5.83
CA SER A 50 15.51 10.38 7.26
C SER A 50 14.01 10.42 7.56
N VAL A 51 13.18 10.77 6.57
CA VAL A 51 11.72 10.88 6.68
C VAL A 51 11.09 10.31 5.42
N ILE A 52 9.92 9.67 5.56
CA ILE A 52 9.18 9.10 4.45
C ILE A 52 7.85 9.83 4.28
N VAL A 53 7.57 10.28 3.05
CA VAL A 53 6.30 10.90 2.68
C VAL A 53 5.53 9.93 1.79
N LEU A 54 4.32 9.56 2.21
CA LEU A 54 3.37 8.90 1.33
C LEU A 54 2.46 9.95 0.69
N ARG A 55 2.45 10.00 -0.65
CA ARG A 55 1.53 10.81 -1.45
C ARG A 55 0.86 9.99 -2.54
N ALA A 56 -0.01 10.63 -3.31
CA ALA A 56 -0.72 10.01 -4.42
C ALA A 56 -0.77 10.95 -5.63
N GLU A 57 -0.69 10.39 -6.82
CA GLU A 57 -0.97 11.10 -8.06
C GLU A 57 -2.47 11.28 -8.27
N GLY A 58 -2.83 12.36 -8.96
CA GLY A 58 -4.20 12.68 -9.34
C GLY A 58 -5.03 13.32 -8.23
N ARG A 59 -6.35 13.26 -8.39
CA ARG A 59 -7.31 14.08 -7.62
C ARG A 59 -7.69 13.54 -6.23
N SER A 60 -7.19 12.36 -5.85
CA SER A 60 -7.59 11.68 -4.63
C SER A 60 -6.40 10.92 -4.06
N PHE A 61 -6.25 10.95 -2.73
CA PHE A 61 -5.23 10.17 -2.05
C PHE A 61 -5.49 8.67 -2.23
N CYS A 62 -6.64 8.18 -1.76
CA CYS A 62 -7.06 6.78 -1.88
C CYS A 62 -8.57 6.67 -1.70
N ALA A 63 -9.25 5.91 -2.55
CA ALA A 63 -10.70 5.65 -2.45
C ALA A 63 -11.06 4.44 -1.56
N GLY A 64 -10.09 3.84 -0.87
CA GLY A 64 -10.27 2.63 -0.05
C GLY A 64 -9.89 1.34 -0.79
N TYR A 65 -10.40 0.20 -0.33
CA TYR A 65 -10.16 -1.11 -0.97
C TYR A 65 -10.82 -1.21 -2.34
N ASP A 66 -10.11 -1.78 -3.32
CA ASP A 66 -10.66 -2.03 -4.64
C ASP A 66 -11.70 -3.17 -4.56
N ILE A 67 -12.97 -2.82 -4.72
CA ILE A 67 -14.11 -3.75 -4.75
C ILE A 67 -14.46 -4.23 -6.17
N GLY A 68 -13.74 -3.73 -7.19
CA GLY A 68 -13.95 -4.11 -8.59
C GLY A 68 -13.49 -5.53 -8.90
N SER A 69 -12.60 -6.09 -8.10
CA SER A 69 -12.20 -7.50 -8.15
C SER A 69 -13.03 -8.33 -7.17
N VAL A 70 -13.79 -9.29 -7.70
CA VAL A 70 -14.47 -10.27 -6.86
C VAL A 70 -13.45 -11.30 -6.40
N ASP A 71 -13.22 -11.40 -5.09
CA ASP A 71 -12.48 -12.51 -4.51
C ASP A 71 -13.36 -13.78 -4.58
N PRO A 72 -13.02 -14.77 -5.41
CA PRO A 72 -13.83 -15.99 -5.55
C PRO A 72 -13.81 -16.85 -4.27
N SER A 73 -12.88 -16.60 -3.35
CA SER A 73 -12.79 -17.29 -2.06
C SER A 73 -13.67 -16.67 -0.97
N ARG A 74 -14.36 -15.55 -1.25
CA ARG A 74 -15.05 -14.74 -0.22
C ARG A 74 -16.02 -15.54 0.66
N ASP A 75 -16.77 -16.47 0.07
CA ASP A 75 -17.75 -17.29 0.81
C ASP A 75 -17.09 -18.33 1.73
N SER A 76 -15.81 -18.67 1.51
CA SER A 76 -15.08 -19.69 2.28
C SER A 76 -14.66 -19.24 3.69
N TRP A 77 -14.66 -17.92 3.93
CA TRP A 77 -14.23 -17.31 5.20
C TRP A 77 -15.26 -16.35 5.81
N ARG A 78 -16.16 -15.75 5.02
CA ARG A 78 -17.06 -14.69 5.52
C ARG A 78 -18.03 -15.13 6.62
N HIS A 79 -18.28 -16.43 6.76
CA HIS A 79 -19.20 -17.00 7.75
C HIS A 79 -18.48 -17.72 8.91
N ASP A 80 -17.15 -17.62 9.00
CA ASP A 80 -16.34 -18.23 10.05
C ASP A 80 -15.38 -17.16 10.60
N ALA A 81 -15.58 -16.76 11.86
CA ALA A 81 -14.82 -15.67 12.47
C ALA A 81 -13.31 -15.96 12.55
N LEU A 82 -12.89 -17.23 12.74
CA LEU A 82 -11.48 -17.59 12.80
C LEU A 82 -10.85 -17.54 11.41
N ARG A 83 -11.56 -18.03 10.38
CA ARG A 83 -11.09 -17.93 8.99
C ARG A 83 -11.09 -16.50 8.50
N TRP A 84 -12.08 -15.70 8.90
CA TRP A 84 -12.12 -14.27 8.59
C TRP A 84 -10.94 -13.54 9.22
N HIS A 85 -10.65 -13.80 10.50
CA HIS A 85 -9.47 -13.25 11.15
C HIS A 85 -8.18 -13.60 10.39
N ALA A 86 -7.98 -14.88 10.06
CA ALA A 86 -6.81 -15.33 9.29
C ALA A 86 -6.72 -14.68 7.89
N HIS A 87 -7.86 -14.46 7.23
CA HIS A 87 -7.91 -13.76 5.94
C HIS A 87 -7.52 -12.28 6.06
N LEU A 88 -7.90 -11.60 7.15
CA LEU A 88 -7.59 -10.19 7.37
C LEU A 88 -6.16 -9.95 7.89
N THR A 89 -5.48 -10.95 8.47
CA THR A 89 -4.14 -10.79 9.06
C THR A 89 -3.15 -10.09 8.11
N PRO A 90 -3.00 -10.49 6.84
CA PRO A 90 -2.05 -9.83 5.93
C PRO A 90 -2.43 -8.36 5.62
N GLN A 91 -3.73 -8.03 5.65
CA GLN A 91 -4.20 -6.66 5.43
C GLN A 91 -3.87 -5.78 6.63
N LEU A 92 -4.06 -6.30 7.85
CA LEU A 92 -3.66 -5.61 9.07
C LEU A 92 -2.14 -5.41 9.12
N GLU A 93 -1.35 -6.41 8.73
CA GLU A 93 0.11 -6.27 8.66
C GLU A 93 0.54 -5.16 7.69
N PHE A 94 -0.12 -5.05 6.53
CA PHE A 94 0.07 -3.94 5.60
C PHE A 94 -0.30 -2.59 6.23
N GLU A 95 -1.47 -2.47 6.86
CA GLU A 95 -1.93 -1.23 7.49
C GLU A 95 -1.05 -0.80 8.67
N MET A 96 -0.47 -1.77 9.38
CA MET A 96 0.44 -1.52 10.50
C MET A 96 1.88 -1.27 10.05
N MET A 97 2.22 -1.49 8.78
CA MET A 97 3.59 -1.40 8.30
C MET A 97 4.27 -0.05 8.59
N PRO A 98 3.63 1.13 8.38
CA PRO A 98 4.22 2.42 8.75
C PRO A 98 4.58 2.55 10.23
N TRP A 99 3.86 1.86 11.11
CA TRP A 99 4.12 1.88 12.55
C TRP A 99 5.34 1.06 12.96
N TYR A 100 5.78 0.14 12.11
CA TYR A 100 6.95 -0.70 12.35
C TYR A 100 8.22 -0.20 11.64
N MET A 101 8.10 0.89 10.88
CA MET A 101 9.22 1.51 10.19
C MET A 101 10.15 2.22 11.18
N ARG A 102 11.43 2.30 10.84
CA ARG A 102 12.45 3.00 11.64
C ARG A 102 12.35 4.50 11.46
N LYS A 103 11.84 4.93 10.31
CA LYS A 103 11.74 6.33 9.92
C LYS A 103 10.31 6.84 10.15
N PRO A 104 10.17 8.10 10.58
CA PRO A 104 8.87 8.76 10.61
C PRO A 104 8.29 8.96 9.20
#